data_AF-A0A8R1IGY9-F1
#
_entry.id   AF-A0A8R1IGY9-F1
#
_cell.length_a   1.000
_cell.length_b   1.000
_cell.length_c   1.000
_cell.angle_alpha   90.00
_cell.angle_beta   90.00
_cell.angle_gamma   90.00
#
_symmetry.space_group_name_H-M   'P 1'
#
loop_
_entity.id
_entity.type
_entity.pdbx_description
1 polymer ?
#
loop_
_entity_poly.entity_id
_entity_poly.type
_entity_poly.pdbx_seq_one_letter_code
_entity_poly.pdbx_strand_id
1 'polypeptide(L)'
;MLCGKITLELMKEPVIVPSGITYDREEIVQHLRRIGHFDPVTRKPLTENEIIPNYALKEVIYFFLKIKNIIFKVIEKFLDDNPWAKYEPGSMD
;
A
#
# COMPACT_ATOMS: atom_id res chain seq x y z
N MET A 1 -7.19 5.16 0.41
CA MET A 1 -6.83 4.20 -0.67
C MET A 1 -5.30 4.18 -0.77
N LEU A 2 -4.65 3.27 -0.02
CA LEU A 2 -3.19 3.14 0.04
C LEU A 2 -2.63 2.11 -0.95
N CYS A 3 -3.53 1.40 -1.64
CA CYS A 3 -3.19 0.42 -2.66
C CYS A 3 -3.10 1.05 -4.04
N GLY A 4 -2.28 0.44 -4.90
CA GLY A 4 -2.12 0.81 -6.30
C GLY A 4 -3.39 0.55 -7.11
N LYS A 5 -3.39 1.05 -8.35
CA LYS A 5 -4.52 0.90 -9.29
C LYS A 5 -4.37 -0.25 -10.28
N ILE A 6 -3.23 -0.95 -10.26
CA ILE A 6 -2.96 -2.07 -11.17
C ILE A 6 -3.01 -3.39 -10.39
N THR A 7 -2.15 -3.61 -9.39
CA THR A 7 -2.15 -4.87 -8.61
C THR A 7 -3.15 -4.87 -7.47
N LEU A 8 -3.62 -3.70 -7.05
CA LEU A 8 -4.41 -3.49 -5.83
C LEU A 8 -3.65 -3.84 -4.52
N GLU A 9 -2.33 -4.01 -4.59
CA GLU A 9 -1.47 -4.16 -3.43
C GLU A 9 -1.08 -2.82 -2.81
N LEU A 10 -0.60 -2.84 -1.57
CA LEU A 10 -0.07 -1.66 -0.88
C LEU A 10 1.13 -1.10 -1.65
N MET A 11 1.08 0.20 -1.99
CA MET A 11 2.16 0.83 -2.74
C MET A 11 3.44 0.90 -1.90
N LYS A 12 4.56 0.53 -2.50
CA LYS A 12 5.90 0.67 -1.92
C LYS A 12 6.51 2.02 -2.32
N GLU A 13 6.30 2.41 -3.57
CA GLU A 13 6.80 3.67 -4.14
C GLU A 13 5.67 4.43 -4.83
N PRO A 14 4.81 5.12 -4.06
CA PRO A 14 3.68 5.83 -4.65
C PRO A 14 4.18 6.97 -5.55
N VAL A 15 3.66 7.01 -6.77
CA VAL A 15 3.93 8.04 -7.78
C VAL A 15 2.63 8.59 -8.34
N ILE A 16 2.56 9.90 -8.55
CA ILE A 16 1.42 10.60 -9.13
C ILE A 16 1.71 10.96 -10.60
N VAL A 17 0.68 10.86 -11.44
CA VAL A 17 0.73 11.24 -12.86
C VAL A 17 -0.13 12.50 -13.10
N PRO A 18 -0.05 13.17 -14.27
CA PRO A 18 -0.76 14.43 -14.51
C PRO A 18 -2.29 14.37 -14.37
N SER A 19 -2.90 13.19 -14.52
CA SER A 19 -4.33 12.98 -14.27
C SER A 19 -4.72 13.05 -12.78
N GLY A 20 -3.74 13.15 -11.88
CA GLY A 20 -3.92 13.16 -10.43
C GLY A 20 -3.99 11.77 -9.80
N ILE A 21 -3.89 10.70 -10.60
CA ILE A 21 -3.97 9.32 -10.10
C ILE A 21 -2.61 8.90 -9.56
N THR A 22 -2.61 8.17 -8.45
CA THR A 22 -1.40 7.60 -7.85
C THR A 22 -1.34 6.08 -8.09
N TYR A 23 -0.16 5.60 -8.46
CA TYR A 23 0.18 4.19 -8.72
C TYR A 23 1.40 3.79 -7.90
N ASP A 24 1.67 2.48 -7.81
CA ASP A 24 3.03 2.05 -7.48
C ASP A 24 3.95 2.26 -8.69
N ARG A 25 5.17 2.76 -8.46
CA ARG A 25 6.15 3.05 -9.51
C ARG A 25 6.42 1.86 -10.41
N GLU A 26 6.65 0.68 -9.85
CA GLU A 26 7.03 -0.50 -10.64
C GLU A 26 5.91 -0.86 -11.62
N GLU A 27 4.67 -0.83 -11.13
CA GLU A 27 3.47 -1.18 -11.89
C GLU A 27 3.24 -0.22 -13.06
N ILE A 28 3.25 1.09 -12.80
CA ILE A 28 2.98 2.08 -13.86
C ILE A 28 4.11 2.09 -14.91
N VAL A 29 5.36 1.92 -14.50
CA VAL A 29 6.49 1.82 -15.45
C VAL A 29 6.37 0.56 -16.30
N GLN A 30 6.02 -0.59 -15.71
CA GLN A 30 5.80 -1.81 -16.48
C GLN A 30 4.63 -1.66 -17.47
N HIS A 31 3.53 -1.03 -17.07
CA HIS A 31 2.41 -0.73 -17.96
C HIS A 31 2.85 0.13 -19.16
N LEU A 32 3.58 1.22 -18.90
CA LEU A 32 4.05 2.12 -19.97
C LEU A 32 5.00 1.44 -20.96
N ARG A 33 5.80 0.46 -20.49
CA ARG A 33 6.74 -0.28 -21.33
C ARG A 33 6.13 -1.44 -22.11
N ARG A 34 5.15 -2.13 -21.52
CA ARG A 34 4.60 -3.39 -22.07
C ARG A 34 3.24 -3.23 -22.74
N ILE A 35 2.43 -2.26 -22.30
CA ILE A 35 1.05 -2.09 -22.76
C ILE A 35 0.92 -0.84 -23.62
N GLY A 36 1.47 0.29 -23.17
CA GLY A 36 1.55 1.50 -23.99
C GLY A 36 1.58 2.81 -23.21
N HIS A 37 1.87 3.90 -23.93
CA HIS A 37 2.09 5.24 -23.39
C HIS A 37 0.79 6.00 -23.08
N PHE A 38 -0.02 5.43 -22.20
CA PHE A 38 -1.27 6.03 -21.73
C PHE A 38 -1.54 5.68 -20.26
N ASP A 39 -2.21 6.57 -19.56
CA ASP A 39 -2.69 6.36 -18.20
C ASP A 39 -3.67 5.16 -18.16
N PRO A 40 -3.43 4.12 -17.33
CA PRO A 40 -4.27 2.92 -17.27
C PRO A 40 -5.76 3.17 -17.05
N VAL A 41 -6.10 4.22 -16.30
CA VAL A 41 -7.47 4.54 -15.87
C VAL A 41 -8.10 5.54 -16.82
N THR A 42 -7.44 6.67 -17.10
CA THR A 42 -8.03 7.76 -17.89
C THR A 42 -7.81 7.60 -19.39
N ARG A 43 -6.90 6.73 -19.79
CA ARG A 43 -6.46 6.51 -21.18
C ARG A 43 -5.86 7.75 -21.87
N LYS A 44 -5.58 8.81 -21.12
CA LYS A 44 -4.86 9.99 -21.63
C LYS A 44 -3.39 9.62 -21.93
N PRO A 45 -2.74 10.25 -22.91
CA PRO A 45 -1.31 10.06 -23.17
C PRO A 45 -0.50 10.25 -21.89
N LEU A 46 0.48 9.37 -21.67
CA LEU A 46 1.34 9.39 -20.51
C LEU A 46 2.70 8.80 -20.84
N THR A 47 3.76 9.46 -20.42
CA THR A 47 5.15 9.02 -20.56
C THR A 47 5.83 8.85 -19.20
N GLU A 48 6.93 8.08 -19.15
CA GLU A 48 7.64 7.83 -17.88
C GLU A 48 8.18 9.11 -17.22
N ASN A 49 8.50 10.14 -18.02
CA ASN A 49 9.03 11.42 -17.54
C ASN A 49 8.00 12.28 -16.79
N GLU A 50 6.71 11.98 -16.96
CA GLU A 50 5.61 12.68 -16.31
C GLU A 50 5.22 12.05 -14.96
N ILE A 51 5.89 10.95 -14.58
CA ILE A 51 5.68 10.25 -13.32
C ILE A 51 6.47 10.96 -12.20
N ILE A 52 5.76 11.49 -11.22
CA ILE A 52 6.36 12.26 -10.12
C ILE A 52 6.21 11.48 -8.80
N PRO A 53 7.23 11.39 -7.92
CA PRO A 53 7.08 10.79 -6.59
C PRO A 53 5.98 11.49 -5.77
N ASN A 54 5.09 10.71 -5.16
CA ASN A 54 4.09 11.22 -4.21
C ASN A 54 4.61 11.03 -2.77
N TYR A 55 5.47 11.95 -2.32
CA TYR A 55 6.09 11.88 -1.00
C TYR A 55 5.08 11.94 0.15
N ALA A 56 4.03 12.76 0.02
CA ALA A 56 2.97 12.83 1.02
C ALA A 56 2.31 11.46 1.23
N LEU A 57 1.97 10.76 0.15
CA LEU A 57 1.38 9.43 0.28
C LEU A 57 2.40 8.39 0.77
N LYS A 58 3.68 8.53 0.42
CA LYS A 58 4.76 7.68 0.94
C LYS A 58 4.85 7.78 2.47
N GLU A 59 4.76 9.00 3.01
CA GLU A 59 4.74 9.23 4.46
C GLU A 59 3.50 8.62 5.11
N VAL A 60 2.31 8.82 4.52
CA VAL A 60 1.06 8.22 5.03
C VAL A 60 1.15 6.69 5.10
N ILE A 61 1.65 6.05 4.03
CA ILE A 61 1.85 4.59 4.00
C ILE A 61 2.85 4.15 5.08
N TYR A 62 3.96 4.89 5.23
CA TYR A 62 4.94 4.62 6.29
C TYR A 62 4.31 4.68 7.69
N PHE A 63 3.55 5.74 7.99
CA PHE A 63 2.89 5.88 9.29
C PHE A 63 1.84 4.80 9.52
N PHE A 64 1.07 4.44 8.50
CA PHE A 64 0.10 3.35 8.57
C PHE A 64 0.79 2.02 8.96
N LEU A 65 1.89 1.67 8.29
CA LEU A 65 2.66 0.46 8.60
C LEU A 65 3.28 0.53 10.00
N LYS A 66 3.80 1.69 10.41
CA LYS A 66 4.39 1.90 11.73
C LYS A 66 3.35 1.69 12.84
N ILE A 67 2.17 2.31 12.72
CA ILE A 67 1.08 2.16 13.69
C ILE A 67 0.61 0.71 13.76
N LYS A 68 0.41 0.08 12.59
CA LYS A 68 0.06 -1.35 12.51
C LYS A 68 1.06 -2.20 13.29
N ASN A 69 2.36 -2.02 13.04
CA ASN A 69 3.41 -2.77 13.73
C ASN A 69 3.45 -2.51 15.24
N ILE A 70 3.19 -1.27 15.68
CA ILE A 70 3.10 -0.94 17.11
C ILE A 70 1.93 -1.69 17.74
N ILE A 71 0.75 -1.66 17.12
CA ILE A 71 -0.44 -2.35 17.63
C ILE A 71 -0.19 -3.86 17.74
N PHE A 72 0.39 -4.48 16.70
CA PHE A 72 0.74 -5.91 16.75
C PHE A 72 1.65 -6.23 17.92
N LYS A 73 2.72 -5.44 18.12
CA LYS A 73 3.65 -5.65 19.25
C LYS A 73 2.97 -5.49 20.62
N VAL A 74 2.04 -4.54 20.75
CA VAL A 74 1.28 -4.36 22.00
C VAL A 74 0.39 -5.57 22.25
N ILE A 75 -0.29 -6.08 21.21
CA ILE A 75 -1.13 -7.28 21.32
C ILE A 75 -0.29 -8.51 21.66
N GLU A 76 0.82 -8.74 20.96
CA GLU A 76 1.74 -9.85 21.23
C GLU A 76 2.23 -9.82 22.67
N LYS A 77 2.72 -8.67 23.14
CA LYS A 77 3.15 -8.48 24.52
C LYS A 77 2.02 -8.76 25.51
N PHE A 78 0.81 -8.25 25.25
CA PHE A 78 -0.34 -8.50 26.11
C PHE A 78 -0.65 -10.00 26.21
N LEU A 79 -0.67 -10.71 25.09
CA LEU A 79 -0.95 -12.14 25.04
C LEU A 79 0.15 -12.97 25.73
N ASP A 80 1.41 -12.53 25.66
CA ASP A 80 2.51 -13.18 26.36
C ASP A 80 2.46 -12.95 27.88
N ASP A 81 2.11 -11.74 28.30
CA ASP A 81 1.90 -11.40 29.72
C ASP A 81 0.60 -12.03 30.27
N ASN A 82 -0.34 -12.41 29.40
CA ASN A 82 -1.65 -12.96 29.76
C ASN A 82 -2.01 -14.22 28.93
N PRO A 83 -1.41 -15.39 29.21
CA PRO A 83 -1.64 -16.61 28.42
C PRO A 83 -3.11 -17.06 28.38
N TRP A 84 -3.87 -16.78 29.43
CA TRP A 84 -5.32 -17.07 29.51
C TRP A 84 -6.13 -16.34 28.42
N ALA A 85 -5.64 -15.20 27.92
CA ALA A 85 -6.30 -14.43 26.87
C ALA A 85 -6.10 -15.01 25.45
N LYS A 86 -5.29 -16.06 25.29
CA LYS A 86 -5.13 -16.78 24.01
C LYS A 86 -6.26 -17.78 23.73
N TYR A 87 -7.07 -18.10 24.74
CA TYR A 87 -8.12 -19.13 24.65
C TYR A 87 -9.51 -18.48 24.59
N GLU A 88 -10.33 -18.88 23.62
CA GLU A 88 -11.75 -18.54 23.63
C GLU A 88 -12.49 -19.42 24.66
N PRO A 89 -13.40 -18.85 25.49
CA PRO A 89 -14.21 -19.65 26.39
C PRO A 89 -15.12 -20.60 25.58
N GLY A 90 -14.85 -21.91 25.63
CA GLY A 90 -15.65 -22.94 24.97
C GLY A 90 -14.88 -23.97 24.13
N SER A 91 -13.55 -23.90 24.07
CA SER A 91 -12.73 -24.87 23.30
C SER A 91 -12.24 -26.09 24.11
N MET A 92 -12.79 -26.34 25.29
CA MET A 92 -12.56 -27.57 26.06
C MET A 92 -13.87 -28.37 26.09
N ASP A 93 -14.16 -29.05 24.98
CA ASP A 93 -15.06 -30.20 24.89
C ASP A 93 -14.49 -31.18 23.86
#